data_AF-A0A1I7VAY0-F1
#
_entry.id   AF-A0A1I7VAY0-F1
#
_cell.length_a   1.000
_cell.length_b   1.000
_cell.length_c   1.000
_cell.angle_alpha   90.00
_cell.angle_beta   90.00
_cell.angle_gamma   90.00
#
_symmetry.space_group_name_H-M   'P 1'
#
loop_
_entity.id
_entity.type
_entity.pdbx_description
1 polymer ?
#
loop_
_entity_poly.entity_id
_entity_poly.type
_entity_poly.pdbx_seq_one_letter_code
_entity_poly.pdbx_strand_id
1 'polypeptide(L)'
;MVYLAANDETKQQLHNILGGTANEGEIRQHFARMLAVIDSRTNENYTLNIANRFYVQQGFFTRESFARALRFYYGETLHKFDYERNNQLAQVLSVLKSKIETKRERWWSQENNNNAILLQEINNWVSDKTRSKITELITADDVNKDIVILLLNAIYFGGIWKTQFDDTVTRNEAFHISECETKNVNIPSNVII
;
A
#
# COMPACT_ATOMS: atom_id res chain seq x y z
N MET A 1 4.64 -8.92 8.73
CA MET A 1 3.51 -9.87 8.65
C MET A 1 3.90 -11.23 8.07
N VAL A 2 4.72 -11.32 6.98
CA VAL A 2 5.12 -12.62 6.39
C VAL A 2 5.77 -13.57 7.41
N TYR A 3 6.63 -13.05 8.29
CA TYR A 3 7.21 -13.84 9.39
C TYR A 3 6.16 -14.55 10.27
N LEU A 4 4.96 -13.96 10.43
CA LEU A 4 3.86 -14.58 11.16
C LEU A 4 3.14 -15.67 10.36
N ALA A 5 3.13 -15.53 9.04
CA ALA A 5 2.46 -16.44 8.12
C ALA A 5 3.32 -17.65 7.75
N ALA A 6 4.65 -17.51 7.86
CA ALA A 6 5.60 -18.58 7.59
C ALA A 6 5.70 -19.57 8.76
N ASN A 7 6.08 -20.81 8.42
CA ASN A 7 6.45 -21.85 9.38
C ASN A 7 7.75 -22.54 8.95
N ASP A 8 8.28 -23.38 9.83
CA ASP A 8 9.41 -24.28 9.55
C ASP A 8 10.60 -23.57 8.90
N GLU A 9 11.17 -24.13 7.84
CA GLU A 9 12.36 -23.62 7.17
C GLU A 9 12.18 -22.17 6.66
N THR A 10 11.04 -21.86 6.04
CA THR A 10 10.74 -20.50 5.57
C THR A 10 10.77 -19.49 6.71
N LYS A 11 10.24 -19.86 7.88
CA LYS A 11 10.25 -18.99 9.05
C LYS A 11 11.66 -18.80 9.59
N GLN A 12 12.48 -19.85 9.61
CA GLN A 12 13.88 -19.76 10.04
C GLN A 12 14.70 -18.87 9.10
N GLN A 13 14.53 -19.00 7.79
CA GLN A 13 15.19 -18.12 6.81
C GLN A 13 14.79 -16.66 7.04
N LEU A 14 13.51 -16.38 7.24
CA LEU A 14 13.04 -15.03 7.57
C LEU A 14 13.59 -14.53 8.91
N HIS A 15 13.70 -15.40 9.91
CA HIS A 15 14.27 -15.07 11.21
C HIS A 15 15.74 -14.64 11.09
N ASN A 16 16.53 -15.42 10.36
CA ASN A 16 17.96 -15.17 10.20
C ASN A 16 18.25 -13.84 9.50
N ILE A 17 17.39 -13.46 8.55
CA ILE A 17 17.56 -12.22 7.76
C ILE A 17 16.96 -11.01 8.48
N LEU A 18 15.77 -11.13 9.06
CA LEU A 18 14.99 -9.99 9.55
C LEU A 18 14.95 -9.88 11.07
N GLY A 19 15.16 -10.98 11.79
CA GLY A 19 15.06 -11.08 13.25
C GLY A 19 16.40 -10.94 13.98
N GLY A 20 17.52 -11.20 13.29
CA GLY A 20 18.85 -11.18 13.90
C GLY A 20 18.93 -12.17 15.07
N THR A 21 19.28 -11.70 16.26
CA THR A 21 19.35 -12.51 17.49
C THR A 21 18.09 -12.41 18.36
N ALA A 22 17.10 -11.61 17.96
CA ALA A 22 15.90 -11.38 18.76
C ALA A 22 14.95 -12.57 18.64
N ASN A 23 14.34 -12.99 19.75
CA ASN A 23 13.34 -14.05 19.70
C ASN A 23 12.01 -13.57 19.08
N GLU A 24 11.14 -14.51 18.71
CA GLU A 24 9.87 -14.20 18.05
C GLU A 24 8.96 -13.25 18.87
N GLY A 25 8.95 -13.37 20.19
CA GLY A 25 8.17 -12.51 21.06
C GLY A 25 8.69 -11.07 21.04
N GLU A 26 10.01 -10.91 21.09
CA GLU A 26 10.69 -9.60 21.03
C GLU A 26 10.40 -8.90 19.69
N ILE A 27 10.53 -9.62 18.57
CA ILE A 27 10.23 -9.09 17.23
C ILE A 27 8.79 -8.59 17.18
N ARG A 28 7.83 -9.43 17.59
CA ARG A 28 6.39 -9.08 17.57
C ARG A 28 6.08 -7.86 18.44
N GLN A 29 6.59 -7.83 19.67
CA GLN A 29 6.35 -6.71 20.60
C GLN A 29 7.04 -5.42 20.14
N HIS A 30 8.21 -5.52 19.52
CA HIS A 30 8.92 -4.37 18.99
C HIS A 30 8.14 -3.73 17.83
N PHE A 31 7.74 -4.54 16.83
CA PHE A 31 6.93 -4.05 15.71
C PHE A 31 5.59 -3.47 16.16
N ALA A 32 4.90 -4.11 17.10
CA ALA A 32 3.64 -3.60 17.63
C ALA A 32 3.81 -2.23 18.30
N ARG A 33 4.84 -2.06 19.11
CA ARG A 33 5.17 -0.77 19.73
C ARG A 33 5.52 0.28 18.68
N MET A 34 6.32 -0.07 17.68
CA MET A 34 6.70 0.84 16.59
C MET A 34 5.47 1.33 15.83
N LEU A 35 4.57 0.43 15.40
CA LEU A 35 3.35 0.79 14.69
C LEU A 35 2.43 1.65 15.55
N ALA A 36 2.28 1.33 16.84
CA ALA A 36 1.48 2.14 17.76
C ALA A 36 2.05 3.56 17.94
N VAL A 37 3.39 3.70 18.01
CA VAL A 37 4.05 5.02 18.10
C VAL A 37 3.85 5.83 16.83
N ILE A 38 3.85 5.18 15.66
CA ILE A 38 3.63 5.86 14.38
C ILE A 38 2.17 6.31 14.25
N ASP A 39 1.21 5.46 14.60
CA ASP A 39 -0.22 5.75 14.47
C ASP A 39 -0.72 6.78 15.49
N SER A 40 -0.15 6.80 16.70
CA SER A 40 -0.53 7.75 17.76
C SER A 40 0.10 9.15 17.63
N ARG A 41 1.12 9.32 16.78
CA ARG A 41 1.83 10.60 16.63
C ARG A 41 1.15 11.49 15.60
N THR A 42 0.34 12.42 16.08
CA THR A 42 0.02 13.63 15.33
C THR A 42 1.15 14.65 15.52
N ASN A 43 1.81 15.07 14.44
CA ASN A 43 2.84 16.11 14.46
C ASN A 43 2.47 17.25 13.52
N GLU A 44 2.66 18.49 13.95
CA GLU A 44 2.34 19.66 13.12
C GLU A 44 3.35 19.86 11.99
N ASN A 45 4.59 19.39 12.17
CA ASN A 45 5.69 19.56 11.22
C ASN A 45 5.84 18.40 10.24
N TYR A 46 5.14 17.28 10.44
CA TYR A 46 5.11 16.21 9.45
C TYR A 46 3.86 15.34 9.57
N THR A 47 3.46 14.80 8.42
CA THR A 47 2.51 13.69 8.33
C THR A 47 3.29 12.42 8.02
N LEU A 48 3.07 11.37 8.80
CA LEU A 48 3.54 10.01 8.50
C LEU A 48 2.36 9.06 8.60
N ASN A 49 2.01 8.43 7.48
CA ASN A 49 0.97 7.42 7.42
C ASN A 49 1.57 6.12 6.91
N ILE A 50 1.32 5.03 7.63
CA ILE A 50 1.70 3.67 7.22
C ILE A 50 0.44 2.83 7.14
N ALA A 51 0.33 2.05 6.07
CA ALA A 51 -0.76 1.13 5.82
C ALA A 51 -0.19 -0.25 5.50
N ASN A 52 -0.49 -1.23 6.35
CA ASN A 52 -0.14 -2.63 6.11
C ASN A 52 -1.44 -3.42 6.05
N ARG A 53 -1.66 -4.22 5.02
CA ARG A 53 -2.82 -5.10 4.99
C ARG A 53 -2.49 -6.47 4.45
N PHE A 54 -3.10 -7.46 5.08
CA PHE A 54 -2.98 -8.87 4.73
C PHE A 54 -4.32 -9.39 4.23
N TYR A 55 -4.33 -9.82 2.98
CA TYR A 55 -5.48 -10.37 2.28
C TYR A 55 -5.27 -11.86 2.03
N VAL A 56 -6.33 -12.65 2.19
CA VAL A 56 -6.35 -14.08 1.87
C VAL A 56 -7.56 -14.42 1.04
N GLN A 57 -7.38 -15.28 0.04
CA GLN A 57 -8.48 -15.74 -0.79
C GLN A 57 -9.52 -16.51 0.05
N GLN A 58 -10.79 -16.18 -0.18
CA GLN A 58 -11.93 -16.86 0.42
C GLN A 58 -11.87 -18.36 0.07
N GLY A 59 -12.23 -19.21 1.04
CA GLY A 59 -12.15 -20.66 0.91
C GLY A 59 -10.88 -21.28 1.48
N PHE A 60 -9.81 -20.50 1.67
CA PHE A 60 -8.61 -20.97 2.38
C PHE A 60 -8.79 -20.87 3.89
N PHE A 61 -8.38 -21.94 4.59
CA PHE A 61 -8.42 -21.99 6.04
C PHE A 61 -7.27 -21.18 6.64
N THR A 62 -7.60 -20.27 7.56
CA THR A 62 -6.63 -19.47 8.31
C THR A 62 -6.70 -19.81 9.78
N ARG A 63 -5.55 -20.09 10.41
CA ARG A 63 -5.50 -20.40 11.84
C ARG A 63 -5.98 -19.21 12.68
N GLU A 64 -6.83 -19.46 13.66
CA GLU A 64 -7.29 -18.44 14.62
C GLU A 64 -6.15 -17.75 15.38
N SER A 65 -5.06 -18.47 15.64
CA SER A 65 -3.86 -17.89 16.25
C SER A 65 -3.21 -16.83 15.35
N PHE A 66 -3.24 -17.02 14.03
CA PHE A 66 -2.71 -16.05 13.07
C PHE A 66 -3.59 -14.80 13.00
N ALA A 67 -4.91 -14.96 12.89
CA ALA A 67 -5.84 -13.83 12.88
C ALA A 67 -5.76 -13.00 14.18
N ARG A 68 -5.66 -13.67 15.33
CA ARG A 68 -5.42 -13.01 16.62
C ARG A 68 -4.10 -12.26 16.66
N ALA A 69 -3.03 -12.84 16.12
CA ALA A 69 -1.73 -12.19 16.08
C ALA A 69 -1.69 -10.95 15.19
N LEU A 70 -2.37 -10.97 14.03
CA LEU A 70 -2.53 -9.77 13.19
C LEU A 70 -3.21 -8.64 13.97
N ARG A 71 -4.33 -8.96 14.64
CA ARG A 71 -5.08 -7.97 15.42
C ARG A 71 -4.25 -7.41 16.57
N PHE A 72 -3.57 -8.27 17.32
CA PHE A 72 -2.87 -7.88 18.53
C PHE A 72 -1.57 -7.12 18.25
N TYR A 73 -0.77 -7.55 17.27
CA TYR A 73 0.56 -6.99 17.02
C TYR A 73 0.59 -5.95 15.90
N TYR A 74 -0.39 -5.93 15.01
CA TYR A 74 -0.39 -5.03 13.85
C TYR A 74 -1.60 -4.09 13.83
N GLY A 75 -2.56 -4.25 14.75
CA GLY A 75 -3.80 -3.45 14.73
C GLY A 75 -4.71 -3.76 13.53
N GLU A 76 -4.46 -4.87 12.84
CA GLU A 76 -5.10 -5.20 11.57
C GLU A 76 -5.98 -6.45 11.68
N THR A 77 -6.99 -6.54 10.84
CA THR A 77 -7.82 -7.74 10.72
C THR A 77 -7.41 -8.54 9.49
N LEU A 78 -7.77 -9.81 9.49
CA LEU A 78 -7.61 -10.65 8.31
C LEU A 78 -8.66 -10.25 7.27
N HIS A 79 -8.23 -9.71 6.13
CA HIS A 79 -9.11 -9.40 5.03
C HIS A 79 -9.25 -10.60 4.11
N LYS A 80 -10.48 -10.91 3.69
CA LYS A 80 -10.74 -11.97 2.72
C LYS A 80 -11.23 -11.39 1.41
N PHE A 81 -10.71 -11.88 0.30
CA PHE A 81 -11.16 -11.52 -1.04
C PHE A 81 -11.69 -12.74 -1.79
N ASP A 82 -12.61 -12.53 -2.72
CA ASP A 82 -13.20 -13.59 -3.51
C ASP A 82 -13.28 -13.15 -4.97
N TYR A 83 -12.87 -14.04 -5.89
CA TYR A 83 -12.99 -13.82 -7.33
C TYR A 83 -14.42 -14.08 -7.85
N GLU A 84 -15.24 -14.85 -7.12
CA GLU A 84 -16.57 -15.30 -7.57
C GLU A 84 -17.72 -14.36 -7.18
N ARG A 85 -17.60 -13.63 -6.05
CA ARG A 85 -18.58 -12.59 -5.63
C ARG A 85 -18.81 -11.50 -6.68
N ASN A 86 -17.90 -11.40 -7.64
CA ASN A 86 -17.91 -10.39 -8.67
C ASN A 86 -18.89 -10.67 -9.82
N ASN A 87 -19.39 -11.90 -10.01
CA ASN A 87 -20.32 -12.19 -11.10
C ASN A 87 -21.68 -11.47 -10.97
N GLN A 88 -22.17 -11.23 -9.75
CA GLN A 88 -23.48 -10.58 -9.53
C GLN A 88 -23.41 -9.05 -9.67
N LEU A 89 -22.37 -8.41 -9.15
CA LEU A 89 -22.17 -6.97 -9.29
C LEU A 89 -21.72 -6.59 -10.70
N ALA A 90 -20.91 -7.44 -11.34
CA ALA A 90 -20.62 -7.36 -12.77
C ALA A 90 -21.91 -7.35 -13.61
N GLN A 91 -22.87 -8.23 -13.31
CA GLN A 91 -24.17 -8.27 -13.98
C GLN A 91 -24.97 -6.98 -13.73
N VAL A 92 -25.10 -6.53 -12.49
CA VAL A 92 -25.84 -5.29 -12.16
C VAL A 92 -25.19 -4.07 -12.81
N LEU A 93 -23.87 -3.95 -12.76
CA LEU A 93 -23.13 -2.87 -13.41
C LEU A 93 -23.23 -2.94 -14.93
N SER A 94 -23.21 -4.13 -15.54
CA SER A 94 -23.42 -4.27 -16.99
C SER A 94 -24.80 -3.77 -17.42
N VAL A 95 -25.84 -4.06 -16.63
CA VAL A 95 -27.21 -3.58 -16.87
C VAL A 95 -27.31 -2.07 -16.67
N LEU A 96 -26.65 -1.51 -15.65
CA LEU A 96 -26.69 -0.06 -15.38
C LEU A 96 -25.87 0.74 -16.40
N LYS A 97 -24.69 0.27 -16.79
CA LYS A 97 -23.82 0.87 -17.80
C LYS A 97 -24.49 0.90 -19.18
N SER A 98 -25.16 -0.20 -19.56
CA SER A 98 -25.93 -0.29 -20.82
C SER A 98 -27.00 0.81 -21.00
N LYS A 99 -27.43 1.45 -19.90
CA LYS A 99 -28.43 2.52 -19.90
C LYS A 99 -27.84 3.94 -19.95
N ILE A 100 -26.51 4.12 -19.86
CA ILE A 100 -25.87 5.43 -19.69
C ILE A 100 -24.80 5.76 -20.77
N GLU A 101 -24.35 4.82 -21.61
CA GLU A 101 -23.08 5.04 -22.31
C GLU A 101 -23.02 6.17 -23.38
N THR A 102 -22.04 7.07 -23.18
CA THR A 102 -21.43 7.92 -24.23
C THR A 102 -19.97 7.53 -24.41
N LYS A 103 -19.63 6.93 -25.56
CA LYS A 103 -18.35 6.84 -26.33
C LYS A 103 -16.97 6.70 -25.65
N ARG A 104 -16.81 6.85 -24.33
CA ARG A 104 -15.51 6.80 -23.61
C ARG A 104 -15.13 5.39 -23.13
N GLU A 105 -16.04 4.42 -23.21
CA GLU A 105 -15.81 3.05 -22.75
C GLU A 105 -15.61 2.04 -23.90
N ARG A 106 -14.70 2.34 -24.84
CA ARG A 106 -14.25 1.32 -25.82
C ARG A 106 -13.14 0.41 -25.26
N TRP A 107 -12.57 0.77 -24.11
CA TRP A 107 -11.41 0.11 -23.49
C TRP A 107 -11.75 -0.81 -22.29
N TRP A 108 -13.03 -0.96 -21.94
CA TRP A 108 -13.48 -1.77 -20.78
C TRP A 108 -14.28 -3.02 -21.16
N SER A 109 -14.40 -3.32 -22.46
CA SER A 109 -15.14 -4.48 -22.94
C SER A 109 -14.17 -5.51 -23.52
N GLN A 110 -13.70 -6.45 -22.69
CA GLN A 110 -14.00 -7.87 -22.92
C GLN A 110 -13.37 -8.86 -21.94
N GLU A 111 -12.51 -8.48 -21.00
CA GLU A 111 -12.02 -9.40 -19.94
C GLU A 111 -11.86 -8.64 -18.60
N ASN A 112 -12.19 -9.29 -17.48
CA ASN A 112 -11.95 -8.87 -16.08
C ASN A 112 -13.01 -8.02 -15.35
N ASN A 113 -14.28 -8.44 -15.37
CA ASN A 113 -15.26 -7.92 -14.42
C ASN A 113 -15.09 -8.47 -12.98
N ASN A 114 -14.21 -9.48 -12.78
CA ASN A 114 -14.02 -10.12 -11.49
C ASN A 114 -12.92 -9.51 -10.61
N ASN A 115 -11.94 -8.83 -11.19
CA ASN A 115 -10.88 -8.20 -10.38
C ASN A 115 -11.24 -6.76 -9.98
N ALA A 116 -12.21 -6.14 -10.66
CA ALA A 116 -12.53 -4.72 -10.52
C ALA A 116 -12.88 -4.30 -9.07
N ILE A 117 -13.61 -5.14 -8.33
CA ILE A 117 -14.01 -4.83 -6.95
C ILE A 117 -12.81 -4.92 -5.99
N LEU A 118 -11.99 -5.97 -6.12
CA LEU A 118 -10.79 -6.13 -5.30
C LEU A 118 -9.79 -4.98 -5.55
N LEU A 119 -9.57 -4.64 -6.83
CA LEU A 119 -8.73 -3.51 -7.24
C LEU A 119 -9.25 -2.21 -6.66
N GLN A 120 -10.56 -1.95 -6.79
CA GLN A 120 -11.17 -0.74 -6.25
C GLN A 120 -11.09 -0.69 -4.72
N GLU A 121 -11.33 -1.81 -4.02
CA GLU A 121 -11.24 -1.90 -2.56
C GLU A 121 -9.81 -1.56 -2.10
N ILE A 122 -8.81 -2.21 -2.70
CA ILE A 122 -7.40 -2.02 -2.33
C ILE A 122 -6.95 -0.59 -2.64
N ASN A 123 -7.20 -0.10 -3.87
CA ASN A 123 -6.75 1.22 -4.28
C ASN A 123 -7.46 2.34 -3.51
N ASN A 124 -8.76 2.20 -3.22
CA ASN A 124 -9.46 3.16 -2.36
C ASN A 124 -8.89 3.15 -0.94
N TRP A 125 -8.66 1.97 -0.36
CA TRP A 125 -8.07 1.86 0.97
C TRP A 125 -6.67 2.49 1.02
N VAL A 126 -5.82 2.25 0.03
CA VAL A 126 -4.48 2.86 -0.04
C VAL A 126 -4.59 4.37 -0.21
N SER A 127 -5.47 4.85 -1.09
CA SER A 127 -5.72 6.27 -1.29
C SER A 127 -6.15 6.95 0.01
N ASP A 128 -7.11 6.38 0.73
CA ASP A 128 -7.57 6.91 2.01
C ASP A 128 -6.44 6.98 3.04
N LYS A 129 -5.64 5.91 3.15
CA LYS A 129 -4.50 5.86 4.07
C LYS A 129 -3.37 6.82 3.69
N THR A 130 -3.23 7.14 2.41
CA THR A 130 -2.14 7.98 1.89
C THR A 130 -2.60 9.40 1.57
N ARG A 131 -3.80 9.81 2.04
CA ARG A 131 -4.38 11.14 1.77
C ARG A 131 -4.43 11.46 0.28
N SER A 132 -4.81 10.45 -0.51
CA SER A 132 -4.91 10.50 -1.97
C SER A 132 -3.59 10.79 -2.70
N LYS A 133 -2.45 10.49 -2.06
CA LYS A 133 -1.13 10.60 -2.69
C LYS A 133 -0.72 9.35 -3.44
N ILE A 134 -1.23 8.19 -3.03
CA ILE A 134 -1.12 6.93 -3.78
C ILE A 134 -2.56 6.50 -4.10
N THR A 135 -3.00 6.81 -5.32
CA THR A 135 -4.37 6.51 -5.77
C THR A 135 -4.51 5.15 -6.43
N GLU A 136 -3.40 4.58 -6.89
CA GLU A 136 -3.35 3.29 -7.56
C GLU A 136 -2.09 2.55 -7.09
N LEU A 137 -2.28 1.52 -6.28
CA LEU A 137 -1.20 0.63 -5.81
C LEU A 137 -1.09 -0.62 -6.68
N ILE A 138 -2.24 -1.14 -7.13
CA ILE A 138 -2.33 -2.32 -7.97
C ILE A 138 -3.24 -2.07 -9.17
N THR A 139 -2.94 -2.74 -10.26
CA THR A 139 -3.64 -2.69 -11.53
C THR A 139 -4.23 -4.06 -11.87
N ALA A 140 -5.01 -4.14 -12.95
CA ALA A 140 -5.59 -5.41 -13.39
C ALA A 140 -4.53 -6.46 -13.73
N ASP A 141 -3.34 -6.04 -14.16
CA ASP A 141 -2.24 -6.94 -14.53
C ASP A 141 -1.54 -7.56 -13.30
N ASP A 142 -1.68 -6.94 -12.12
CA ASP A 142 -1.09 -7.40 -10.87
C ASP A 142 -1.91 -8.52 -10.20
N VAL A 143 -3.13 -8.78 -10.68
CA VAL A 143 -4.06 -9.72 -10.05
C VAL A 143 -4.48 -10.82 -11.01
N ASN A 144 -4.19 -12.06 -10.64
CA ASN A 144 -4.65 -13.26 -11.33
C ASN A 144 -5.27 -14.27 -10.36
N LYS A 145 -5.96 -15.28 -10.91
CA LYS A 145 -6.72 -16.27 -10.12
C LYS A 145 -5.87 -17.18 -9.25
N ASP A 146 -4.55 -17.23 -9.48
CA ASP A 146 -3.62 -18.07 -8.72
C ASP A 146 -3.14 -17.41 -7.43
N ILE A 147 -3.46 -16.13 -7.22
CA ILE A 147 -3.11 -15.41 -6.00
C ILE A 147 -3.99 -15.88 -4.84
N VAL A 148 -3.34 -16.48 -3.84
CA VAL A 148 -3.97 -16.92 -2.58
C VAL A 148 -3.81 -15.88 -1.46
N ILE A 149 -2.69 -15.16 -1.44
CA ILE A 149 -2.33 -14.19 -0.38
C ILE A 149 -1.79 -12.93 -1.03
N LEU A 150 -2.25 -11.77 -0.56
CA LEU A 150 -1.62 -10.48 -0.84
C LEU A 150 -1.17 -9.84 0.47
N LEU A 151 0.09 -9.44 0.52
CA LEU A 151 0.61 -8.57 1.57
C LEU A 151 0.95 -7.22 0.94
N LEU A 152 0.22 -6.19 1.35
CA LEU A 152 0.35 -4.86 0.81
C LEU A 152 0.88 -3.91 1.88
N ASN A 153 1.81 -3.05 1.47
CA ASN A 153 2.32 -1.96 2.28
C ASN A 153 2.26 -0.66 1.47
N ALA A 154 1.78 0.42 2.10
CA ALA A 154 1.86 1.76 1.56
C ALA A 154 2.34 2.72 2.66
N ILE A 155 3.27 3.60 2.32
CA ILE A 155 3.88 4.57 3.24
C ILE A 155 3.81 5.94 2.58
N TYR A 156 3.26 6.91 3.31
CA TYR A 156 3.29 8.31 2.93
C TYR A 156 3.97 9.13 4.03
N PHE A 157 4.98 9.89 3.64
CA PHE A 157 5.65 10.85 4.49
C PHE A 157 5.64 12.22 3.82
N GLY A 158 5.21 13.23 4.57
CA GLY A 158 5.26 14.63 4.14
C GLY A 158 5.72 15.49 5.31
N GLY A 159 6.95 15.98 5.24
CA GLY A 159 7.55 16.84 6.26
C GLY A 159 7.61 18.30 5.83
N ILE A 160 7.57 19.18 6.83
CA ILE A 160 7.86 20.60 6.69
C ILE A 160 9.31 20.79 7.12
N TRP A 161 10.12 21.41 6.26
CA TRP A 161 11.49 21.75 6.59
C TRP A 161 11.52 22.67 7.82
N LYS A 162 12.42 22.39 8.77
CA LYS A 162 12.63 23.25 9.95
C LYS A 162 13.11 24.65 9.56
N THR A 163 13.94 24.72 8.53
CA THR A 163 14.36 25.95 7.85
C THR A 163 13.93 25.82 6.41
N GLN A 164 12.83 26.48 6.05
CA GLN A 164 12.27 26.43 4.70
C GLN A 164 13.18 27.15 3.71
N PHE A 165 13.04 26.77 2.43
CA PHE A 165 13.71 27.47 1.35
C PHE A 165 13.01 28.80 1.07
N ASP A 166 13.80 29.83 0.77
CA ASP A 166 13.27 31.09 0.26
C ASP A 166 12.96 30.93 -1.23
N ASP A 167 11.67 31.01 -1.56
CA ASP A 167 11.18 30.82 -2.93
C ASP A 167 11.61 31.96 -3.86
N THR A 168 11.91 33.15 -3.32
CA THR A 168 12.36 34.31 -4.09
C THR A 168 13.75 34.14 -4.69
N VAL A 169 14.57 33.26 -4.10
CA VAL A 169 15.92 32.95 -4.57
C VAL A 169 16.02 31.56 -5.22
N THR A 170 14.88 30.88 -5.42
CA THR A 170 14.82 29.64 -6.19
C THR A 170 15.09 29.94 -7.67
N ARG A 171 16.03 29.20 -8.28
CA ARG A 171 16.50 29.47 -9.64
C ARG A 171 16.42 28.26 -10.53
N ASN A 172 16.17 28.50 -11.80
CA ASN A 172 16.19 27.46 -12.82
C ASN A 172 17.65 27.19 -13.21
N GLU A 173 18.13 25.97 -12.95
CA GLU A 173 19.50 25.56 -13.23
C GLU A 173 19.55 24.17 -13.86
N ALA A 174 20.67 23.87 -14.52
CA ALA A 174 20.90 22.59 -15.18
C ALA A 174 21.12 21.47 -14.15
N PHE A 175 20.32 20.41 -14.24
CA PHE A 175 20.50 19.16 -13.51
C PHE A 175 20.92 18.05 -14.48
N HIS A 176 22.06 17.43 -14.21
CA HIS A 176 22.60 16.35 -15.03
C HIS A 176 22.04 15.01 -14.55
N ILE A 177 21.07 14.47 -15.30
CA ILE A 177 20.42 13.18 -14.98
C ILE A 177 21.38 12.03 -15.29
N SER A 178 22.14 12.15 -16.38
CA SER A 178 23.21 11.25 -16.78
C SER A 178 24.30 12.02 -17.53
N GLU A 179 25.35 11.35 -17.99
CA GLU A 179 26.43 11.98 -18.77
C GLU A 179 25.94 12.71 -20.02
N CYS A 180 24.87 12.21 -20.66
CA CYS A 180 24.34 12.73 -21.91
C CYS A 180 22.99 13.44 -21.75
N GLU A 181 22.40 13.44 -20.56
CA GLU A 181 21.06 13.99 -20.33
C GLU A 181 21.11 15.09 -19.27
N THR A 182 20.73 16.30 -19.68
CA THR A 182 20.63 17.45 -18.81
C THR A 182 19.22 18.02 -18.90
N LYS A 183 18.65 18.36 -17.75
CA LYS A 183 17.34 18.97 -17.65
C LYS A 183 17.39 20.16 -16.72
N ASN A 184 16.78 21.26 -17.15
CA ASN A 184 16.64 22.42 -16.29
C ASN A 184 15.56 22.18 -15.22
N VAL A 185 15.90 22.45 -13.97
CA VAL A 185 15.02 22.29 -12.81
C VAL A 185 15.12 23.50 -11.89
N ASN A 186 14.08 23.76 -11.10
CA ASN A 186 14.12 24.82 -10.10
C ASN A 186 14.86 24.30 -8.87
N ILE A 187 16.03 24.86 -8.58
CA ILE A 187 16.88 24.52 -7.44
C ILE A 187 16.49 25.43 -6.26
N PRO A 188 15.91 24.87 -5.17
CA PRO A 188 15.60 25.64 -3.96
C PRO A 188 16.89 26.12 -3.30
N SER A 189 16.92 27.39 -2.88
CA SER A 189 18.10 28.02 -2.27
C SER A 189 17.72 28.77 -1.02
N ASN A 190 18.71 29.02 -0.16
CA ASN A 190 18.58 29.90 1.01
C ASN A 190 19.69 30.93 0.95
N VAL A 191 19.38 32.17 1.34
CA VAL A 191 20.41 33.16 1.59
C VAL A 191 21.07 32.81 2.92
N ILE A 192 22.34 32.40 2.88
CA ILE A 192 23.15 32.26 4.09
C ILE A 192 23.49 33.68 4.55
N ILE A 193 22.91 34.11 5.68
CA ILE A 193 23.23 35.37 6.35
C ILE A 193 24.32 35.12 7.39
#